data_AF-A0AAU5HF55-F1
#
_entry.id   AF-A0AAU5HF55-F1
#
_cell.length_a   1.000
_cell.length_b   1.000
_cell.length_c   1.000
_cell.angle_alpha   90.00
_cell.angle_beta   90.00
_cell.angle_gamma   90.00
#
_symmetry.space_group_name_H-M   'P 1'
#
loop_
_entity.id
_entity.type
_entity.pdbx_description
1 polymer ?
#
loop_
_entity_poly.entity_id
_entity_poly.type
_entity_poly.pdbx_seq_one_letter_code
_entity_poly.pdbx_strand_id
1 'polypeptide(L)'
;MEISFDSSTEYSGHGRENLCGDDLAAVSRADLRWYYFLGALRLTHAGVDIGPPWGWVPLFDAMYCLEQVMLFSQGGQGLGRIDFTENDESIDFELDRNFGSLRVIPSYLECAVVCTVDEFVAAGGEFIRRELGRVVSEYPSLAGNPHVQVLKRAVGLEGSES
;
A
#
# COMPACT_ATOMS: atom_id res chain seq x y z
N MET A 1 -6.42 5.66 11.87
CA MET A 1 -5.93 6.18 10.59
C MET A 1 -6.76 5.46 9.56
N GLU A 2 -7.15 6.14 8.50
CA GLU A 2 -7.86 5.56 7.39
C GLU A 2 -6.91 5.49 6.19
N ILE A 3 -6.84 4.31 5.57
CA ILE A 3 -6.04 4.08 4.37
C ILE A 3 -6.99 3.56 3.29
N SER A 4 -7.05 4.26 2.16
CA SER A 4 -7.92 3.91 1.05
C SER A 4 -7.22 4.10 -0.29
N PHE A 5 -7.77 3.42 -1.31
CA PHE A 5 -7.28 3.48 -2.67
C PHE A 5 -8.44 3.84 -3.58
N ASP A 6 -8.28 4.89 -4.36
CA ASP A 6 -9.25 5.30 -5.36
C ASP A 6 -8.79 4.79 -6.73
N SER A 7 -9.49 3.80 -7.26
CA SER A 7 -9.27 3.25 -8.61
C SER A 7 -10.19 3.88 -9.66
N SER A 8 -10.80 5.03 -9.38
CA SER A 8 -11.64 5.78 -10.32
C SER A 8 -10.95 7.03 -10.87
N THR A 9 -9.63 7.10 -10.74
CA THR A 9 -8.84 8.23 -11.24
C THR A 9 -8.67 8.15 -12.75
N GLU A 10 -8.28 9.26 -13.37
CA GLU A 10 -7.93 9.29 -14.80
C GLU A 10 -6.77 8.31 -15.14
N TYR A 11 -5.94 7.96 -14.14
CA TYR A 11 -4.82 7.05 -14.28
C TYR A 11 -5.20 5.57 -14.22
N SER A 12 -6.36 5.22 -13.68
CA SER A 12 -6.76 3.82 -13.53
C SER A 12 -6.90 3.10 -14.87
N GLY A 13 -7.31 3.81 -15.94
CA GLY A 13 -7.35 3.26 -17.30
C GLY A 13 -5.98 3.04 -17.94
N HIS A 14 -4.89 3.53 -17.34
CA HIS A 14 -3.52 3.41 -17.86
C HIS A 14 -2.75 2.23 -17.25
N GLY A 15 -3.32 1.53 -16.28
CA GLY A 15 -2.74 0.29 -15.75
C GLY A 15 -2.66 -0.80 -16.82
N ARG A 16 -1.55 -1.56 -16.84
CA ARG A 16 -1.29 -2.60 -17.84
C ARG A 16 -2.30 -3.75 -17.80
N GLU A 17 -3.01 -3.95 -16.70
CA GLU A 17 -4.16 -4.87 -16.62
C GLU A 17 -5.26 -4.55 -17.64
N ASN A 18 -5.37 -3.29 -18.07
CA ASN A 18 -6.35 -2.83 -19.06
C ASN A 18 -5.82 -2.80 -20.49
N LEU A 19 -4.51 -2.94 -20.66
CA LEU A 19 -3.82 -2.71 -21.95
C LEU A 19 -3.20 -3.99 -22.52
N CYS A 20 -2.75 -4.87 -21.65
CA CYS A 20 -2.05 -6.10 -22.00
C CYS A 20 -2.90 -7.28 -21.52
N GLY A 21 -3.20 -8.24 -22.41
CA GLY A 21 -3.85 -9.50 -22.05
C GLY A 21 -2.91 -10.48 -21.34
N ASP A 22 -2.01 -9.96 -20.49
CA ASP A 22 -0.97 -10.72 -19.83
C ASP A 22 -1.57 -11.68 -18.81
N ASP A 23 -0.94 -12.85 -18.65
CA ASP A 23 -1.25 -13.72 -17.52
C ASP A 23 -0.70 -13.09 -16.23
N LEU A 24 -1.61 -12.52 -15.43
CA LEU A 24 -1.29 -11.87 -14.16
C LEU A 24 -0.65 -12.82 -13.14
N ALA A 25 -0.77 -14.14 -13.30
CA ALA A 25 -0.05 -15.11 -12.49
C ALA A 25 1.48 -15.07 -12.73
N ALA A 26 1.90 -14.65 -13.93
CA ALA A 26 3.30 -14.63 -14.37
C ALA A 26 3.95 -13.24 -14.34
N VAL A 27 3.19 -12.18 -14.09
CA VAL A 27 3.71 -10.80 -14.03
C VAL A 27 4.76 -10.68 -12.93
N SER A 28 5.89 -10.06 -13.28
CA SER A 28 7.02 -9.87 -12.38
C SER A 28 6.66 -8.94 -11.21
N ARG A 29 7.38 -9.07 -10.08
CA ARG A 29 7.22 -8.12 -8.96
C ARG A 29 7.42 -6.67 -9.38
N ALA A 30 8.42 -6.42 -10.22
CA ALA A 30 8.75 -5.07 -10.68
C ALA A 30 7.61 -4.48 -11.51
N ASP A 31 7.05 -5.27 -12.43
CA ASP A 31 5.92 -4.80 -13.23
C ASP A 31 4.68 -4.56 -12.38
N LEU A 32 4.32 -5.50 -11.48
CA LEU A 32 3.20 -5.33 -10.55
C LEU A 32 3.33 -4.03 -9.74
N ARG A 33 4.54 -3.71 -9.28
CA ARG A 33 4.83 -2.51 -8.48
C ARG A 33 4.91 -1.22 -9.28
N TRP A 34 4.98 -1.24 -10.61
CA TRP A 34 5.17 -0.01 -11.38
C TRP A 34 4.06 0.29 -12.37
N TYR A 35 3.43 -0.73 -12.94
CA TYR A 35 2.61 -0.54 -14.14
C TYR A 35 1.18 -1.06 -14.01
N TYR A 36 0.85 -1.73 -12.92
CA TYR A 36 -0.44 -2.38 -12.74
C TYR A 36 -1.25 -1.74 -11.61
N PHE A 37 -2.57 -1.69 -11.78
CA PHE A 37 -3.55 -1.24 -10.80
C PHE A 37 -3.25 0.18 -10.28
N LEU A 38 -3.27 1.15 -11.19
CA LEU A 38 -2.96 2.55 -10.87
C LEU A 38 -4.18 3.25 -10.25
N GLY A 39 -3.94 4.11 -9.27
CA GLY A 39 -4.98 4.85 -8.57
C GLY A 39 -4.43 5.71 -7.44
N ALA A 40 -5.26 6.49 -6.77
CA ALA A 40 -4.79 7.40 -5.72
C ALA A 40 -4.78 6.72 -4.35
N LEU A 41 -3.61 6.67 -3.71
CA LEU A 41 -3.48 6.31 -2.30
C LEU A 41 -3.88 7.51 -1.42
N ARG A 42 -4.73 7.25 -0.42
CA ARG A 42 -5.16 8.22 0.58
C ARG A 42 -4.75 7.74 1.96
N LEU A 43 -4.22 8.65 2.77
CA LEU A 43 -3.78 8.40 4.14
C LEU A 43 -4.41 9.49 5.01
N THR A 44 -5.58 9.21 5.58
CA THR A 44 -6.35 10.21 6.34
C THR A 44 -6.25 9.97 7.84
N HIS A 45 -5.96 11.01 8.60
CA HIS A 45 -6.02 10.97 10.06
C HIS A 45 -6.60 12.29 10.60
N ALA A 46 -7.62 12.19 11.47
CA ALA A 46 -8.34 13.34 12.02
C ALA A 46 -8.83 14.36 10.97
N GLY A 47 -9.20 13.89 9.77
CA GLY A 47 -9.69 14.73 8.67
C GLY A 47 -8.59 15.37 7.80
N VAL A 48 -7.31 15.11 8.09
CA VAL A 48 -6.18 15.54 7.26
C VAL A 48 -5.75 14.37 6.38
N ASP A 49 -5.78 14.56 5.06
CA ASP A 49 -5.19 13.62 4.10
C ASP A 49 -3.71 13.97 3.90
N ILE A 50 -2.85 13.04 4.29
CA ILE A 50 -1.39 13.08 4.09
C ILE A 50 -0.94 12.11 3.00
N GLY A 51 -1.87 11.62 2.18
CA GLY A 51 -1.57 10.79 1.03
C GLY A 51 -0.89 11.60 -0.11
N PRO A 52 -0.28 10.90 -1.07
CA PRO A 52 0.37 11.54 -2.21
C PRO A 52 -0.54 12.46 -3.06
N PRO A 53 -0.15 13.72 -3.34
CA PRO A 53 -1.01 14.67 -4.05
C PRO A 53 -1.07 14.48 -5.57
N TRP A 54 -0.15 13.73 -6.19
CA TRP A 54 -0.06 13.58 -7.65
C TRP A 54 -1.09 12.62 -8.27
N GLY A 55 -2.02 12.09 -7.46
CA GLY A 55 -3.24 11.45 -7.97
C GLY A 55 -3.09 10.02 -8.49
N TRP A 56 -1.87 9.45 -8.49
CA TRP A 56 -1.67 8.04 -8.81
C TRP A 56 -0.45 7.42 -8.13
N VAL A 57 -0.59 6.17 -7.72
CA VAL A 57 0.47 5.23 -7.37
C VAL A 57 0.03 3.82 -7.80
N PRO A 58 0.96 2.89 -8.06
CA PRO A 58 0.62 1.49 -8.25
C PRO A 58 0.14 0.86 -6.93
N LEU A 59 -1.03 0.20 -6.95
CA LEU A 59 -1.63 -0.39 -5.75
C LEU A 59 -0.71 -1.38 -5.04
N PHE A 60 -0.02 -2.24 -5.81
CA PHE A 60 0.90 -3.22 -5.24
C PHE A 60 2.12 -2.55 -4.60
N ASP A 61 2.60 -1.45 -5.15
CA ASP A 61 3.66 -0.68 -4.54
C ASP A 61 3.23 -0.11 -3.20
N ALA A 62 2.05 0.52 -3.15
CA ALA A 62 1.47 1.03 -1.92
C ALA A 62 1.33 -0.07 -0.85
N MET A 63 0.81 -1.25 -1.22
CA MET A 63 0.67 -2.39 -0.29
C MET A 63 2.03 -2.89 0.22
N TYR A 64 3.04 -3.03 -0.64
CA TYR A 64 4.38 -3.46 -0.21
C TYR A 64 5.05 -2.42 0.70
N CYS A 65 4.98 -1.15 0.34
CA CYS A 65 5.56 -0.08 1.13
C CYS A 65 4.88 0.01 2.51
N LEU A 66 3.55 -0.12 2.58
CA LEU A 66 2.83 -0.18 3.86
C LEU A 66 3.21 -1.41 4.69
N GLU A 67 3.35 -2.59 4.08
CA GLU A 67 3.78 -3.79 4.78
C GLU A 67 5.18 -3.62 5.39
N GLN A 68 6.11 -2.99 4.67
CA GLN A 68 7.44 -2.67 5.20
C GLN A 68 7.39 -1.70 6.38
N VAL A 69 6.55 -0.66 6.30
CA VAL A 69 6.37 0.29 7.41
C VAL A 69 5.70 -0.38 8.61
N MET A 70 4.74 -1.29 8.39
CA MET A 70 4.12 -2.07 9.47
C MET A 70 5.16 -2.92 10.20
N LEU A 71 6.00 -3.65 9.45
CA LEU A 71 7.10 -4.43 10.02
C LEU A 71 8.07 -3.54 10.81
N PHE A 72 8.46 -2.40 10.26
CA PHE A 72 9.32 -1.42 10.94
C PHE A 72 8.69 -0.95 12.25
N SER A 73 7.40 -0.59 12.23
CA SER A 73 6.68 -0.05 13.38
C SER A 73 6.56 -1.06 14.53
N GLN A 74 6.61 -2.35 14.22
CA GLN A 74 6.60 -3.45 15.17
C GLN A 74 8.01 -3.90 15.61
N GLY A 75 9.05 -3.17 15.23
CA GLY A 75 10.45 -3.49 15.58
C GLY A 75 11.08 -4.58 14.72
N GLY A 76 10.46 -4.95 13.59
CA GLY A 76 10.99 -5.88 12.60
C GLY A 76 11.97 -5.24 11.62
N GLN A 77 12.49 -6.04 10.68
CA GLN A 77 13.38 -5.57 9.60
C GLN A 77 12.60 -4.95 8.42
N GLY A 78 11.84 -3.89 8.71
CA GLY A 78 11.12 -3.11 7.71
C GLY A 78 11.78 -1.76 7.43
N LEU A 79 11.19 -0.99 6.51
CA LEU A 79 11.60 0.38 6.20
C LEU A 79 10.58 1.37 6.77
N GLY A 80 11.04 2.32 7.57
CA GLY A 80 10.22 3.42 8.09
C GLY A 80 10.03 4.57 7.10
N ARG A 81 9.91 4.26 5.80
CA ARG A 81 9.83 5.25 4.73
C ARG A 81 9.13 4.70 3.50
N ILE A 82 8.34 5.54 2.85
CA ILE A 82 7.78 5.31 1.52
C ILE A 82 8.41 6.33 0.58
N ASP A 83 9.13 5.85 -0.42
CA ASP A 83 9.69 6.66 -1.51
C ASP A 83 8.83 6.51 -2.77
N PHE A 84 8.77 7.57 -3.58
CA PHE A 84 8.00 7.56 -4.82
C PHE A 84 8.93 7.67 -6.01
N THR A 85 8.76 6.80 -7.00
CA THR A 85 9.74 6.65 -8.09
C THR A 85 9.78 7.82 -9.06
N GLU A 86 8.73 8.64 -9.09
CA GLU A 86 8.55 9.71 -10.07
C GLU A 86 9.06 11.07 -9.55
N ASN A 87 9.43 11.19 -8.28
CA ASN A 87 9.92 12.42 -7.68
C ASN A 87 10.83 12.15 -6.46
N ASP A 88 11.43 13.20 -5.91
CA ASP A 88 12.26 13.10 -4.70
C ASP A 88 11.44 13.18 -3.40
N GLU A 89 10.11 13.00 -3.48
CA GLU A 89 9.21 13.09 -2.33
C GLU A 89 9.12 11.75 -1.60
N SER A 90 8.73 11.82 -0.32
CA SER A 90 8.61 10.65 0.55
C SER A 90 7.59 10.86 1.66
N ILE A 91 7.27 9.75 2.34
CA ILE A 91 6.61 9.76 3.65
C ILE A 91 7.51 9.02 4.63
N ASP A 92 8.05 9.74 5.61
CA ASP A 92 8.87 9.18 6.68
C ASP A 92 8.00 8.77 7.88
N PHE A 93 8.39 7.70 8.54
CA PHE A 93 7.72 7.13 9.70
C PHE A 93 8.70 7.04 10.87
N GLU A 94 8.43 7.81 11.92
CA GLU A 94 9.27 7.88 13.11
C GLU A 94 8.53 7.31 14.33
N LEU A 95 9.17 6.35 14.99
CA LEU A 95 8.68 5.80 16.25
C LEU A 95 9.09 6.69 17.42
N ASP A 96 8.21 6.86 18.39
CA ASP A 96 8.61 7.43 19.66
C ASP A 96 9.50 6.48 20.46
N ARG A 97 10.12 6.98 21.53
CA ARG A 97 11.07 6.20 22.34
C ARG A 97 10.48 4.93 22.95
N ASN A 98 9.16 4.88 23.10
CA ASN A 98 8.45 3.77 23.72
C ASN A 98 7.70 2.88 22.71
N PHE A 99 7.83 3.13 21.40
CA PHE A 99 7.14 2.39 20.34
C PHE A 99 5.59 2.42 20.46
N GLY A 100 5.04 3.40 21.16
CA GLY A 100 3.60 3.55 21.36
C GLY A 100 2.94 4.44 20.30
N SER A 101 3.70 5.37 19.72
CA SER A 101 3.21 6.30 18.71
C SER A 101 4.10 6.34 17.49
N LEU A 102 3.45 6.51 16.34
CA LEU A 102 4.06 6.63 15.03
C LEU A 102 3.77 8.03 14.48
N ARG A 103 4.83 8.80 14.23
CA ARG A 103 4.76 10.09 13.56
C ARG A 103 4.95 9.86 12.06
N VAL A 104 4.03 10.38 11.26
CA VAL A 104 4.02 10.24 9.80
C VAL A 104 4.28 11.60 9.16
N ILE A 105 5.37 11.70 8.40
CA ILE A 105 5.98 12.95 7.95
C ILE A 105 6.10 12.92 6.41
N PRO A 106 5.09 13.40 5.68
CA PRO A 106 5.22 13.63 4.24
C PRO A 106 6.16 14.81 3.98
N SER A 107 7.07 14.67 3.01
CA SER A 107 8.01 15.75 2.62
C SER A 107 7.32 16.92 1.90
N TYR A 108 6.13 16.68 1.34
CA TYR A 108 5.34 17.63 0.55
C TYR A 108 4.25 18.37 1.34
N LEU A 109 4.13 18.15 2.65
CA LEU A 109 3.24 18.93 3.52
C LEU A 109 4.01 19.54 4.69
N GLU A 110 3.58 20.70 5.16
CA GLU A 110 4.15 21.34 6.36
C GLU A 110 3.71 20.67 7.68
N CYS A 111 2.81 19.68 7.60
CA CYS A 111 2.25 18.99 8.75
C CYS A 111 2.67 17.52 8.80
N ALA A 112 2.87 17.04 10.02
CA ALA A 112 2.94 15.62 10.34
C ALA A 112 1.69 15.21 11.11
N VAL A 113 1.27 13.95 10.96
CA VAL A 113 0.24 13.36 11.80
C VAL A 113 0.86 12.37 12.78
N VAL A 114 0.22 12.17 13.92
CA VAL A 114 0.65 11.20 14.93
C VAL A 114 -0.50 10.27 15.20
N CYS A 115 -0.24 8.97 15.10
CA CYS A 115 -1.20 7.92 15.43
C CYS A 115 -0.51 6.89 16.33
N THR A 116 -1.27 5.95 16.88
CA THR A 116 -0.65 4.82 17.59
C THR A 116 -0.11 3.79 16.61
N VAL A 117 0.91 3.02 17.02
CA VAL A 117 1.42 1.90 16.18
C VAL A 117 0.30 0.90 15.88
N ASP A 118 -0.52 0.57 16.87
CA ASP A 118 -1.65 -0.37 16.71
C ASP A 118 -2.68 0.16 15.71
N GLU A 119 -3.00 1.45 15.77
CA GLU A 119 -3.92 2.10 14.82
C GLU A 119 -3.38 2.06 13.39
N PHE A 120 -2.09 2.31 13.20
CA PHE A 120 -1.45 2.24 11.88
C PHE A 120 -1.43 0.81 11.34
N VAL A 121 -0.98 -0.15 12.16
CA VAL A 121 -0.89 -1.57 11.77
C VAL A 121 -2.26 -2.14 11.45
N ALA A 122 -3.29 -1.84 12.25
CA ALA A 122 -4.65 -2.28 11.99
C ALA A 122 -5.17 -1.69 10.67
N ALA A 123 -4.97 -0.39 10.43
CA ALA A 123 -5.40 0.28 9.21
C ALA A 123 -4.68 -0.24 7.96
N GLY A 124 -3.36 -0.45 8.03
CA GLY A 124 -2.56 -1.00 6.94
C GLY A 124 -2.92 -2.45 6.62
N GLY A 125 -3.09 -3.29 7.65
CA GLY A 125 -3.51 -4.67 7.48
C GLY A 125 -4.91 -4.79 6.87
N GLU A 126 -5.85 -3.94 7.28
CA GLU A 126 -7.19 -3.91 6.71
C GLU A 126 -7.21 -3.38 5.27
N PHE A 127 -6.42 -2.35 4.98
CA PHE A 127 -6.24 -1.84 3.62
C PHE A 127 -5.74 -2.92 2.67
N ILE A 128 -4.62 -3.58 3.02
CA ILE A 128 -4.04 -4.64 2.19
C ILE A 128 -5.05 -5.78 2.02
N ARG A 129 -5.74 -6.20 3.09
CA ARG A 129 -6.76 -7.27 3.01
C ARG A 129 -7.88 -6.91 2.05
N ARG A 130 -8.47 -5.72 2.20
CA ARG A 130 -9.60 -5.25 1.40
C ARG A 130 -9.23 -5.11 -0.07
N GLU A 131 -8.15 -4.38 -0.37
CA GLU A 131 -7.77 -4.11 -1.76
C GLU A 131 -7.27 -5.38 -2.46
N LEU A 132 -6.50 -6.23 -1.77
CA LEU A 132 -6.06 -7.50 -2.32
C LEU A 132 -7.24 -8.44 -2.61
N GLY A 133 -8.22 -8.50 -1.70
CA GLY A 133 -9.45 -9.27 -1.91
C GLY A 133 -10.24 -8.76 -3.11
N ARG A 134 -10.38 -7.43 -3.25
CA ARG A 134 -11.06 -6.80 -4.39
C ARG A 134 -10.38 -7.16 -5.71
N VAL A 135 -9.07 -6.91 -5.85
CA VAL A 135 -8.37 -7.15 -7.12
C VAL A 135 -8.25 -8.63 -7.47
N VAL A 136 -8.12 -9.52 -6.48
CA VAL A 136 -8.13 -10.97 -6.75
C VAL A 136 -9.52 -11.45 -7.17
N SER A 137 -10.59 -10.87 -6.62
CA SER A 137 -11.96 -11.18 -7.06
C SER A 137 -12.22 -10.71 -8.49
N GLU A 138 -11.65 -9.57 -8.89
CA GLU A 138 -11.80 -9.01 -10.24
C GLU A 138 -10.88 -9.71 -11.26
N TYR A 139 -9.68 -10.10 -10.83
CA TYR A 139 -8.65 -10.75 -11.65
C TYR A 139 -8.17 -12.06 -10.99
N PRO A 140 -8.91 -13.17 -11.14
CA PRO A 140 -8.64 -14.41 -10.41
C PRO A 140 -7.24 -15.01 -10.64
N SER A 141 -6.62 -14.78 -11.81
CA SER A 141 -5.25 -15.24 -12.12
C SER A 141 -4.19 -14.65 -11.18
N LEU A 142 -4.43 -13.47 -10.58
CA LEU A 142 -3.54 -12.90 -9.56
C LEU A 142 -3.37 -13.82 -8.35
N ALA A 143 -4.35 -14.67 -8.04
CA ALA A 143 -4.22 -15.64 -6.96
C ALA A 143 -3.05 -16.61 -7.20
N GLY A 144 -2.65 -16.86 -8.45
CA GLY A 144 -1.48 -17.68 -8.78
C GLY A 144 -0.14 -16.95 -8.64
N ASN A 145 -0.14 -15.61 -8.51
CA ASN A 145 1.09 -14.83 -8.51
C ASN A 145 1.84 -14.97 -7.17
N PRO A 146 3.13 -15.39 -7.16
CA PRO A 146 3.89 -15.59 -5.93
C PRO A 146 4.05 -14.31 -5.10
N HIS A 147 4.02 -13.14 -5.72
CA HIS A 147 4.14 -11.85 -5.04
C HIS A 147 2.83 -11.50 -4.31
N VAL A 148 1.68 -11.77 -4.93
CA VAL A 148 0.36 -11.68 -4.27
C VAL A 148 0.29 -12.60 -3.05
N GLN A 149 0.84 -13.81 -3.16
CA GLN A 149 0.87 -14.77 -2.04
C GLN A 149 1.69 -14.28 -0.84
N VAL A 150 2.79 -13.54 -1.08
CA VAL A 150 3.54 -12.89 0.02
C VAL A 150 2.67 -11.89 0.77
N LEU A 151 1.93 -11.04 0.08
CA LEU A 151 1.03 -10.07 0.72
C LEU A 151 -0.11 -10.76 1.47
N LYS A 152 -0.71 -11.81 0.91
CA LYS A 152 -1.74 -12.61 1.60
C LYS A 152 -1.24 -13.14 2.94
N ARG A 153 -0.02 -13.65 2.99
CA ARG A 153 0.62 -14.12 4.22
C ARG A 153 0.81 -13.01 5.25
N ALA A 154 1.30 -11.85 4.80
CA ALA A 154 1.57 -10.71 5.68
C ALA A 154 0.30 -10.24 6.42
N VAL A 155 -0.89 -10.42 5.83
CA VAL A 155 -2.18 -10.04 6.45
C VAL A 155 -3.04 -11.20 6.89
N GLY A 156 -2.49 -12.42 6.99
CA GLY A 156 -3.21 -13.58 7.50
C GLY A 156 -4.40 -14.03 6.64
N LEU A 157 -4.31 -13.86 5.32
CA LEU A 157 -5.30 -14.33 4.33
C LEU A 157 -5.02 -15.77 3.84
N GLU A 158 -4.15 -16.53 4.51
CA GLU A 158 -3.99 -17.96 4.23
C GLU A 158 -5.21 -18.73 4.76
N GLY A 159 -5.91 -19.43 3.87
CA GLY A 159 -7.00 -20.35 4.25
C GLY A 159 -8.40 -19.76 4.18
N SER A 160 -8.97 -19.74 2.97
CA SER A 160 -10.39 -20.00 2.74
C SER A 160 -10.51 -20.81 1.45
N GLU A 161 -9.90 -22.00 1.46
CA GLU A 161 -10.35 -23.06 0.57
C GLU A 161 -11.62 -23.64 1.19
N SER A 162 -12.76 -23.30 0.59
CA SER A 162 -14.05 -23.96 0.82
C SER A 162 -14.06 -25.33 0.16
#